data_AF-A0A060BY14-F1
#
_entry.id   AF-A0A060BY14-F1
#
_cell.length_a   1.000
_cell.length_b   1.000
_cell.length_c   1.000
_cell.angle_alpha   90.00
_cell.angle_beta   90.00
_cell.angle_gamma   90.00
#
_symmetry.space_group_name_H-M   'P 1'
#
loop_
_entity.id
_entity.type
_entity.pdbx_description
1 polymer ?
#
loop_
_entity_poly.entity_id
_entity_poly.type
_entity_poly.pdbx_seq_one_letter_code
_entity_poly.pdbx_strand_id
1 'polypeptide(L)'
;MASSGDDVVFLNDDVEIQSEDFIEQLCAPLEENAVGMTGARLNYSDGSIQHAGLIMQHTDFAHAYLAQPDESFGFFGELVVDHEVSGLTAACVALRRDVVKQVGGFSVGS
;
A
#
# COMPACT_ATOMS: atom_id res chain seq x y z
N MET A 1 -16.37 12.21 -5.33
CA MET A 1 -16.39 10.87 -4.70
C MET A 1 -17.82 10.56 -4.26
N ALA A 2 -18.35 9.38 -4.60
CA ALA A 2 -19.70 8.94 -4.23
C ALA A 2 -19.75 8.06 -2.96
N SER A 3 -18.59 7.62 -2.45
CA SER A 3 -18.50 6.82 -1.21
C SER A 3 -18.75 7.67 0.03
N SER A 4 -19.21 7.04 1.12
CA SER A 4 -19.55 7.68 2.39
C SER A 4 -18.71 7.22 3.60
N GLY A 5 -17.85 6.21 3.47
CA GLY A 5 -17.01 5.70 4.56
C GLY A 5 -15.89 6.66 4.98
N ASP A 6 -15.42 6.59 6.22
CA ASP A 6 -14.38 7.50 6.71
C ASP A 6 -13.01 7.25 6.06
N ASP A 7 -12.74 6.00 5.68
CA ASP A 7 -11.62 5.61 4.84
C ASP A 7 -12.04 5.38 3.40
N VAL A 8 -11.11 5.62 2.48
CA VAL A 8 -11.25 5.41 1.05
C VAL A 8 -10.20 4.43 0.60
N VAL A 9 -10.66 3.26 0.16
CA VAL A 9 -9.81 2.23 -0.45
C VAL A 9 -9.80 2.42 -1.96
N PHE A 10 -8.59 2.43 -2.52
CA PHE A 10 -8.35 2.34 -3.95
C PHE A 10 -7.75 0.96 -4.22
N LEU A 11 -8.39 0.25 -5.14
CA LEU A 11 -7.99 -1.09 -5.55
C LEU A 11 -8.02 -1.13 -7.06
N ASN A 12 -6.90 -1.51 -7.67
CA ASN A 12 -6.83 -1.69 -9.10
C ASN A 12 -7.63 -2.94 -9.53
N ASP A 13 -8.13 -2.94 -10.76
CA ASP A 13 -9.02 -3.99 -11.27
C ASP A 13 -8.33 -5.33 -11.55
N ASP A 14 -7.00 -5.34 -11.55
CA ASP A 14 -6.13 -6.50 -11.77
C ASP A 14 -5.55 -7.10 -10.47
N VAL A 15 -5.96 -6.60 -9.30
CA VAL A 15 -5.52 -7.13 -8.00
C VAL A 15 -6.46 -8.25 -7.53
N GLU A 16 -5.88 -9.40 -7.17
CA GLU A 16 -6.58 -10.51 -6.53
C GLU A 16 -6.33 -10.52 -5.02
N ILE A 17 -7.40 -10.69 -4.24
CA ILE A 17 -7.35 -10.73 -2.78
C ILE A 17 -6.99 -12.15 -2.32
N GLN A 18 -5.97 -12.25 -1.46
CA GLN A 18 -5.49 -13.53 -0.94
C GLN A 18 -5.86 -13.78 0.54
N SER A 19 -6.25 -12.76 1.30
CA SER A 19 -6.68 -12.88 2.70
C SER A 19 -8.11 -12.40 2.90
N GLU A 20 -8.87 -13.06 3.77
CA GLU A 20 -10.26 -12.72 4.04
C GLU A 20 -10.40 -11.43 4.86
N ASP A 21 -9.37 -11.06 5.62
CA ASP A 21 -9.29 -9.92 6.53
C ASP A 21 -8.52 -8.72 5.94
N PHE A 22 -8.30 -8.71 4.62
CA PHE A 22 -7.39 -7.76 4.00
C PHE A 22 -7.82 -6.30 4.18
N ILE A 23 -9.12 -6.00 4.24
CA ILE A 23 -9.62 -4.63 4.43
C ILE A 23 -9.33 -4.16 5.85
N GLU A 24 -9.60 -5.01 6.83
CA GLU A 24 -9.32 -4.74 8.24
C GLU A 24 -7.83 -4.49 8.46
N GLN A 25 -6.97 -5.37 7.92
CA GLN A 25 -5.51 -5.20 8.01
C GLN A 25 -5.03 -3.95 7.29
N LEU A 26 -5.53 -3.71 6.06
CA LEU A 26 -5.17 -2.54 5.28
C LEU A 26 -5.55 -1.26 6.02
N CYS A 27 -6.74 -1.18 6.60
CA CYS A 27 -7.22 0.04 7.26
C CYS A 27 -6.72 0.21 8.70
N ALA A 28 -6.32 -0.86 9.40
CA ALA A 28 -5.94 -0.79 10.82
C ALA A 28 -4.90 0.32 11.15
N PRO A 29 -3.85 0.56 10.33
CA PRO A 29 -2.92 1.65 10.58
C PRO A 29 -3.54 3.06 10.54
N LEU A 30 -4.70 3.25 9.87
CA LEU A 30 -5.36 4.56 9.77
C LEU A 30 -6.05 5.02 11.06
N GLU A 31 -6.23 4.12 12.03
CA GLU A 31 -6.68 4.47 13.38
C GLU A 31 -5.67 5.39 14.08
N GLU A 32 -4.39 5.33 13.69
CA GLU A 32 -3.39 6.28 14.12
C GLU A 32 -3.51 7.59 13.34
N ASN A 33 -3.86 8.67 14.03
CA ASN A 33 -4.06 9.99 13.41
C ASN A 33 -2.86 10.54 12.61
N ALA A 34 -1.65 10.04 12.87
CA ALA A 34 -0.44 10.40 12.14
C ALA A 34 -0.35 9.72 10.76
N VAL A 35 -1.05 8.60 10.55
CA VAL A 35 -1.04 7.85 9.31
C VAL A 35 -2.06 8.45 8.35
N GLY A 36 -1.59 8.90 7.18
CA GLY A 36 -2.46 9.45 6.14
C GLY A 36 -2.88 8.44 5.08
N MET A 37 -2.06 7.40 4.90
CA MET A 37 -2.18 6.42 3.83
C MET A 37 -1.45 5.13 4.23
N THR A 38 -1.98 4.01 3.77
CA THR A 38 -1.48 2.65 3.98
C THR A 38 -1.63 1.86 2.68
N GLY A 39 -0.83 0.80 2.51
CA GLY A 39 -0.81 0.01 1.29
C GLY A 39 -0.60 -1.47 1.57
N ALA A 40 -1.19 -2.30 0.71
CA ALA A 40 -0.98 -3.74 0.78
C ALA A 40 0.38 -4.11 0.19
N ARG A 41 0.96 -5.20 0.71
CA ARG A 41 1.98 -5.96 0.00
C ARG A 41 1.33 -6.66 -1.19
N LEU A 42 1.96 -6.56 -2.35
CA LEU A 42 1.50 -7.18 -3.60
C LEU A 42 2.54 -8.18 -4.10
N ASN A 43 2.05 -9.29 -4.63
CA ASN A 43 2.87 -10.34 -5.22
C ASN A 43 2.55 -10.47 -6.71
N TYR A 44 3.54 -10.87 -7.50
CA TYR A 44 3.33 -11.38 -8.84
C TYR A 44 2.65 -12.74 -8.79
N SER A 45 2.13 -13.20 -9.94
CA SER A 45 1.47 -14.50 -10.06
C SER A 45 2.38 -15.69 -9.76
N ASP A 46 3.70 -15.52 -9.81
CA ASP A 46 4.68 -16.54 -9.44
C ASP A 46 5.00 -16.56 -7.93
N GLY A 47 4.32 -15.73 -7.13
CA GLY A 47 4.51 -15.59 -5.70
C GLY A 47 5.65 -14.66 -5.30
N SER A 48 6.43 -14.13 -6.24
CA SER A 48 7.49 -13.17 -5.90
C SER A 48 6.91 -11.79 -5.57
N ILE A 49 7.57 -11.04 -4.70
CA ILE A 49 7.12 -9.71 -4.26
C ILE A 49 7.12 -8.72 -5.44
N GLN A 50 5.98 -8.10 -5.71
CA GLN A 50 5.82 -7.01 -6.67
C GLN A 50 5.93 -5.64 -5.99
N HIS A 51 5.36 -5.51 -4.80
CA HIS A 51 5.34 -4.25 -4.08
C HIS A 51 5.29 -4.49 -2.57
N ALA A 52 6.24 -3.90 -1.85
CA ALA A 52 6.22 -3.79 -0.39
C ALA A 52 6.58 -2.34 0.00
N GLY A 53 6.02 -1.38 -0.75
CA GLY A 53 6.38 0.03 -0.66
C GLY A 53 7.51 0.46 -1.59
N LEU A 54 7.68 1.78 -1.67
CA LEU A 54 8.75 2.45 -2.40
C LEU A 54 9.78 2.99 -1.42
N ILE A 55 11.06 2.82 -1.75
CA ILE A 55 12.19 3.40 -1.03
C ILE A 55 12.96 4.33 -1.95
N MET A 56 13.54 5.38 -1.36
CA MET A 56 14.50 6.23 -2.06
C MET A 56 15.78 5.45 -2.34
N GLN A 57 16.06 5.20 -3.61
CA GLN A 57 17.31 4.62 -4.08
C GLN A 57 18.08 5.67 -4.89
N HIS A 58 19.10 6.26 -4.26
CA HIS A 58 19.85 7.40 -4.81
C HIS A 58 18.93 8.59 -5.12
N THR A 59 18.66 8.86 -6.40
CA THR A 59 17.85 9.98 -6.88
C THR A 59 16.46 9.56 -7.37
N ASP A 60 16.15 8.25 -7.34
CA ASP A 60 14.89 7.69 -7.83
C ASP A 60 14.21 6.82 -6.76
N PHE A 61 12.95 6.46 -7.03
CA PHE A 61 12.21 5.51 -6.20
C PHE A 61 12.34 4.10 -6.77
N ALA A 62 12.51 3.13 -5.87
CA ALA A 62 12.53 1.71 -6.21
C ALA A 62 11.51 0.94 -5.38
N HIS A 63 10.99 -0.14 -5.94
CA HIS A 63 10.16 -1.09 -5.19
C HIS A 63 11.03 -1.83 -4.16
N ALA A 64 10.68 -1.68 -2.89
CA ALA A 64 11.33 -2.44 -1.83
C ALA A 64 11.09 -3.94 -2.06
N TYR A 65 12.15 -4.73 -1.87
CA TYR A 65 12.09 -6.21 -1.92
C TYR A 65 11.60 -6.81 -3.26
N LEU A 66 11.68 -6.05 -4.35
CA LEU A 66 11.22 -6.50 -5.68
C LEU A 66 11.79 -7.87 -6.06
N ALA A 67 10.90 -8.77 -6.50
CA ALA A 67 11.17 -10.13 -6.94
C ALA A 67 11.80 -11.06 -5.89
N GLN A 68 11.81 -10.68 -4.61
CA GLN A 68 12.15 -11.62 -3.54
C GLN A 68 11.03 -12.67 -3.35
N PRO A 69 11.34 -13.84 -2.78
CA PRO A 69 10.33 -14.84 -2.42
C PRO A 69 9.30 -14.31 -1.43
N ASP A 70 8.08 -14.86 -1.46
CA ASP A 70 7.01 -14.45 -0.56
C ASP A 70 7.38 -14.64 0.92
N GLU A 71 8.16 -15.69 1.20
CA GLU A 71 8.60 -16.06 2.54
C GLU A 71 9.77 -15.21 3.05
N SER A 72 10.22 -14.21 2.30
CA SER A 72 11.27 -13.30 2.74
C SER A 72 10.82 -12.52 3.98
N PHE A 73 11.66 -12.53 5.00
CA PHE A 73 11.48 -11.69 6.19
C PHE A 73 11.90 -10.23 5.93
N GLY A 74 12.59 -9.95 4.83
CA GLY A 74 13.19 -8.65 4.58
C GLY A 74 14.34 -8.33 5.55
N PHE A 75 14.81 -7.09 5.51
CA PHE A 75 15.88 -6.64 6.40
C PHE A 75 15.32 -6.52 7.82
N PHE A 76 15.94 -7.21 8.78
CA PHE A 76 15.49 -7.24 10.19
C PHE A 76 14.00 -7.60 10.43
N GLY A 77 13.35 -8.32 9.51
CA GLY A 77 11.95 -8.73 9.71
C GLY A 77 10.91 -7.70 9.23
N GLU A 78 11.31 -6.69 8.46
CA GLU A 78 10.42 -5.63 7.99
C GLU A 78 9.20 -6.14 7.19
N LEU A 79 9.33 -7.26 6.47
CA LEU A 79 8.22 -7.79 5.65
C LEU A 79 7.15 -8.56 6.45
N VAL A 80 7.32 -8.73 7.76
CA VAL A 80 6.34 -9.43 8.63
C VAL A 80 5.67 -8.52 9.66
N VAL A 81 5.87 -7.20 9.54
CA VAL A 81 5.25 -6.16 10.37
C VAL A 81 4.87 -4.95 9.52
N ASP A 82 3.99 -4.10 10.04
CA ASP A 82 3.76 -2.78 9.46
C ASP A 82 5.04 -1.94 9.56
N HIS A 83 5.38 -1.25 8.47
CA HIS A 83 6.59 -0.43 8.39
C HIS A 83 6.36 0.80 7.52
N GLU A 84 7.18 1.82 7.77
CA GLU A 84 7.11 3.08 7.03
C GLU A 84 7.93 3.02 5.75
N VAL A 85 7.36 3.56 4.66
CA VAL A 85 7.99 3.60 3.34
C VAL A 85 7.92 5.00 2.76
N SER A 86 8.76 5.28 1.76
CA SER A 86 8.80 6.61 1.12
C SER A 86 7.60 6.86 0.19
N GLY A 87 6.90 5.80 -0.24
CA GLY A 87 5.71 5.93 -1.08
C GLY A 87 5.06 4.59 -1.43
N LEU A 88 3.90 4.67 -2.10
CA LEU A 88 3.08 3.55 -2.54
C LEU A 88 2.63 3.79 -3.99
N THR A 89 2.48 2.73 -4.78
CA THR A 89 2.08 2.84 -6.21
C THR A 89 0.57 2.99 -6.42
N ALA A 90 -0.21 3.06 -5.34
CA ALA A 90 -1.68 3.17 -5.33
C ALA A 90 -2.46 1.99 -5.96
N ALA A 91 -1.80 0.86 -6.26
CA ALA A 91 -2.47 -0.34 -6.78
C ALA A 91 -3.44 -0.98 -5.76
N CYS A 92 -3.10 -0.97 -4.47
CA CYS A 92 -3.99 -1.34 -3.38
C CYS A 92 -3.63 -0.52 -2.14
N VAL A 93 -4.42 0.51 -1.84
CA VAL A 93 -4.12 1.50 -0.80
C VAL A 93 -5.38 1.97 -0.09
N ALA A 94 -5.27 2.32 1.18
CA ALA A 94 -6.32 3.01 1.92
C ALA A 94 -5.83 4.37 2.41
N LEU A 95 -6.73 5.35 2.41
CA LEU A 95 -6.47 6.69 2.88
C LEU A 95 -7.66 7.19 3.68
N ARG A 96 -7.40 7.99 4.72
CA ARG A 96 -8.47 8.74 5.38
C ARG A 96 -9.11 9.73 4.40
N ARG A 97 -10.43 9.86 4.45
CA ARG A 97 -11.19 10.71 3.53
C ARG A 97 -10.78 12.19 3.60
N ASP A 98 -10.45 12.68 4.78
CA ASP A 98 -9.95 14.04 4.97
C ASP A 98 -8.60 14.27 4.27
N VAL A 99 -7.69 13.30 4.36
CA VAL A 99 -6.41 13.29 3.64
C VAL A 99 -6.64 13.30 2.14
N VAL A 100 -7.51 12.44 1.61
CA VAL A 100 -7.87 12.44 0.17
C VAL A 100 -8.36 13.81 -0.27
N LYS A 101 -9.23 14.46 0.52
CA LYS A 101 -9.73 15.81 0.22
C LYS A 101 -8.63 16.86 0.28
N GLN A 102 -7.72 16.76 1.26
CA GLN A 102 -6.63 17.70 1.47
C GLN A 102 -5.63 17.68 0.30
N VAL A 103 -5.29 16.50 -0.21
CA VAL A 103 -4.31 16.34 -1.32
C VAL A 103 -4.94 16.52 -2.70
N GLY A 104 -6.27 16.70 -2.78
CA GLY A 104 -6.98 16.88 -4.04
C GLY A 104 -7.31 15.58 -4.78
N GLY A 105 -7.19 14.42 -4.12
CA GLY A 105 -7.39 13.11 -4.71
C GLY A 105 -6.26 12.66 -5.64
N PHE A 106 -6.55 11.68 -6.50
CA PHE A 106 -5.60 11.18 -7.49
C PHE A 106 -5.83 11.84 -8.86
N SER A 107 -4.75 12.09 -9.58
CA SER A 107 -4.82 12.53 -10.98
C SER A 107 -5.29 11.37 -11.86
N VAL A 108 -6.34 11.59 -12.65
CA VAL A 108 -6.61 10.78 -13.84
C VAL A 108 -5.54 11.13 -14.86
N GLY A 109 -4.56 10.25 -15.07
CA GLY A 109 -3.41 10.51 -15.94
C GLY A 109 -3.81 11.18 -17.27
N SER A 110 -3.18 12.31 -17.57
CA SER A 110 -3.35 13.06 -18.82
C SER A 110 -2.53 12.48 -19.96
#